data_AF-A0A1A6A1L1-F1
#
_entry.id   AF-A0A1A6A1L1-F1
#
_cell.length_a   1.000
_cell.length_b   1.000
_cell.length_c   1.000
_cell.angle_alpha   90.00
_cell.angle_beta   90.00
_cell.angle_gamma   90.00
#
_symmetry.space_group_name_H-M   'P 1'
#
loop_
_entity.id
_entity.type
_entity.pdbx_description
1 polymer ?
#
loop_
_entity_poly.entity_id
_entity_poly.type
_entity_poly.pdbx_seq_one_letter_code
_entity_poly.pdbx_strand_id
1 'polypeptide(L)'
;MATSPKRMCIVTRQVLPSSFLINLRPTYFPPDATNSTAAGLLQLLPDRILTRGRSKKGKGMWVSCHNEVIDQMINGKGPHFGTLRQFPSLTIPPNLKAIVHAQLSERVLLEMECLARRSESLLPPRGNGQGSDGFSATPYTPTLRRLTNMEAASISISSPPSSGSTLASAPSSKTILALLDISALSSPSPSNIHDGTGSQQIQQKSQKDLEVDVPLVHLTTGERTPMTDSIPLYDLSALFPHSDQHIRLLRSLRRVLSMERRNKRRLVVGRNHQSPSSFSTSQTEHPGIPYSHPEPPAGADASADSAHSDILALCSGSAGQGEHTEDDRCILGYPLFIALWRLRCFLGHGWQAS
;
A
#
# COMPACT_ATOMS: atom_id res chain seq x y z
N MET A 1 -10.91 2.76 -8.50
CA MET A 1 -10.47 4.03 -9.14
C MET A 1 -11.46 4.53 -10.20
N ALA A 2 -12.08 3.63 -10.98
CA ALA A 2 -13.03 3.97 -12.04
C ALA A 2 -14.28 4.78 -11.61
N THR A 3 -14.66 4.74 -10.32
CA THR A 3 -15.87 5.41 -9.82
C THR A 3 -15.66 6.88 -9.42
N SER A 4 -14.41 7.38 -9.41
CA SER A 4 -14.16 8.77 -9.03
C SER A 4 -14.65 9.75 -10.11
N PRO A 5 -15.26 10.90 -9.75
CA PRO A 5 -15.77 11.86 -10.74
C PRO A 5 -14.69 12.31 -11.72
N LYS A 6 -15.04 12.40 -13.00
CA LYS A 6 -14.13 12.96 -14.02
C LYS A 6 -13.98 14.47 -13.84
N ARG A 7 -12.76 14.98 -13.98
CA ARG A 7 -12.40 16.41 -13.91
C ARG A 7 -11.38 16.73 -14.99
N MET A 8 -11.34 17.99 -15.41
CA MET A 8 -10.39 18.47 -16.40
C MET A 8 -9.11 18.96 -15.72
N CYS A 9 -7.95 18.51 -16.19
CA CYS A 9 -6.66 19.08 -15.81
C CYS A 9 -6.52 20.49 -16.40
N ILE A 10 -6.20 21.50 -15.58
CA ILE A 10 -6.08 22.88 -16.05
C ILE A 10 -4.87 23.09 -16.98
N VAL A 11 -3.85 22.25 -16.87
CA VAL A 11 -2.61 22.34 -17.66
C VAL A 11 -2.79 21.62 -19.00
N THR A 12 -3.15 20.33 -18.98
CA THR A 12 -3.21 19.50 -20.20
C THR A 12 -4.58 19.48 -20.88
N ARG A 13 -5.63 20.03 -20.25
CA ARG A 13 -7.05 19.96 -20.68
C ARG A 13 -7.63 18.55 -20.82
N GLN A 14 -6.88 17.51 -20.44
CA GLN A 14 -7.37 16.14 -20.41
C GLN A 14 -8.41 15.95 -19.30
N VAL A 15 -9.43 15.14 -19.58
CA VAL A 15 -10.48 14.79 -18.62
C VAL A 15 -10.16 13.43 -18.00
N LEU A 16 -9.82 13.41 -16.72
CA LEU A 16 -9.37 12.23 -15.99
C LEU A 16 -10.20 12.00 -14.73
N PRO A 17 -10.30 10.76 -14.21
CA PRO A 17 -10.91 10.53 -12.90
C PRO A 17 -10.14 11.31 -11.81
N SER A 18 -10.85 11.89 -10.84
CA SER A 18 -10.24 12.75 -9.82
C SER A 18 -9.19 12.06 -8.95
N SER A 19 -9.15 10.73 -8.93
CA SER A 19 -8.10 9.94 -8.26
C SER A 19 -6.72 10.09 -8.92
N PHE A 20 -6.66 10.43 -10.20
CA PHE A 20 -5.44 10.71 -10.96
C PHE A 20 -5.07 12.20 -10.99
N LEU A 21 -5.80 13.02 -10.24
CA LEU A 21 -5.62 14.46 -10.22
C LEU A 21 -5.33 14.92 -8.79
N ILE A 22 -4.72 16.09 -8.68
CA ILE A 22 -4.47 16.81 -7.44
C ILE A 22 -5.31 18.08 -7.50
N ASN A 23 -6.13 18.29 -6.47
CA ASN A 23 -6.85 19.54 -6.32
C ASN A 23 -5.93 20.57 -5.69
N LEU A 24 -5.63 21.64 -6.40
CA LEU A 24 -4.92 22.78 -5.89
C LEU A 24 -5.90 23.90 -5.53
N ARG A 25 -5.70 24.53 -4.38
CA ARG A 25 -6.57 25.61 -3.90
C ARG A 25 -5.78 26.85 -3.49
N PRO A 26 -6.32 28.04 -3.78
CA PRO A 26 -5.84 29.28 -3.18
C PRO A 26 -5.86 29.16 -1.65
N THR A 27 -4.72 29.38 -1.03
CA THR A 27 -4.50 29.34 0.42
C THR A 27 -3.86 30.66 0.81
N TYR A 28 -4.53 31.37 1.71
CA TYR A 28 -4.07 32.67 2.19
C TYR A 28 -3.09 32.48 3.35
N PHE A 29 -1.94 33.12 3.23
CA PHE A 29 -0.94 33.25 4.27
C PHE A 29 -1.00 34.68 4.81
N PRO A 30 -1.35 34.88 6.09
CA PRO A 30 -1.34 36.20 6.67
C PRO A 30 0.08 36.78 6.63
N PRO A 31 0.22 38.11 6.55
CA PRO A 31 1.52 38.73 6.60
C PRO A 31 2.19 38.45 7.95
N ASP A 32 3.51 38.24 7.93
CA ASP A 32 4.29 38.04 9.15
C ASP A 32 4.21 39.29 10.03
N ALA A 33 3.98 39.09 11.33
CA ALA A 33 3.86 40.18 12.30
C ALA A 33 5.09 41.10 12.36
N THR A 34 6.25 40.60 11.91
CA THR A 34 7.51 41.36 11.83
C THR A 34 7.58 42.29 10.62
N ASN A 35 6.79 42.03 9.58
CA ASN A 35 6.77 42.77 8.32
C ASN A 35 5.37 43.32 8.05
N SER A 36 4.93 44.28 8.86
CA SER A 36 3.61 44.93 8.77
C SER A 36 3.30 45.59 7.41
N THR A 37 4.30 45.76 6.55
CA THR A 37 4.16 46.31 5.19
C THR A 37 3.87 45.25 4.12
N ALA A 38 4.06 43.96 4.41
CA ALA A 38 3.77 42.90 3.45
C ALA A 38 2.25 42.72 3.30
N ALA A 39 1.74 42.75 2.08
CA ALA A 39 0.40 42.26 1.81
C ALA A 39 0.37 40.73 2.01
N GLY A 40 -0.73 40.21 2.55
CA GLY A 40 -0.88 38.76 2.71
C GLY A 40 -0.72 38.01 1.38
N LEU A 41 -0.15 36.81 1.44
CA LEU A 41 0.25 36.06 0.26
C LEU A 41 -0.79 34.98 -0.06
N LEU A 42 -1.32 34.98 -1.28
CA LEU A 42 -2.24 33.95 -1.75
C LEU A 42 -1.47 32.95 -2.61
N GLN A 43 -1.35 31.71 -2.15
CA GLN A 43 -0.62 30.65 -2.87
C GLN A 43 -1.54 29.52 -3.30
N LEU A 44 -1.23 28.91 -4.45
CA LEU A 44 -1.92 27.73 -4.93
C LEU A 44 -1.27 26.46 -4.34
N LEU A 45 -1.96 25.79 -3.41
CA LEU A 45 -1.42 24.63 -2.68
C LEU A 45 -2.26 23.37 -2.82
N PRO A 46 -1.67 22.17 -2.65
CA PRO A 46 -2.44 20.93 -2.69
C PRO A 46 -3.43 20.83 -1.53
N ASP A 47 -4.68 20.52 -1.84
CA ASP A 47 -5.75 20.29 -0.87
C ASP A 47 -6.04 18.79 -0.79
N ARG A 48 -6.04 18.25 0.44
CA ARG A 48 -6.49 16.88 0.79
C ARG A 48 -5.71 15.72 0.20
N ILE A 49 -4.41 15.88 -0.02
CA ILE A 49 -3.59 14.68 -0.22
C ILE A 49 -3.56 13.86 1.08
N LEU A 50 -3.36 14.54 2.23
CA LEU A 50 -3.24 13.89 3.54
C LEU A 50 -4.58 13.51 4.19
N THR A 51 -5.67 14.26 3.95
CA THR A 51 -6.94 14.07 4.65
C THR A 51 -7.99 13.35 3.80
N ARG A 52 -8.81 12.50 4.43
CA ARG A 52 -9.97 11.82 3.79
C ARG A 52 -11.29 12.61 3.90
N GLY A 53 -11.24 13.84 4.41
CA GLY A 53 -12.43 14.59 4.83
C GLY A 53 -13.31 15.13 3.69
N ARG A 54 -14.48 15.67 4.04
CA ARG A 54 -15.45 16.31 3.12
C ARG A 54 -14.85 17.48 2.37
N SER A 55 -15.08 17.58 1.05
CA SER A 55 -14.63 18.70 0.18
C SER A 55 -14.86 20.07 0.81
N LYS A 56 -13.79 20.87 0.94
CA LYS A 56 -13.88 22.26 1.41
C LYS A 56 -14.77 22.97 0.39
N LYS A 57 -15.67 23.85 0.82
CA LYS A 57 -16.41 24.69 -0.12
C LYS A 57 -15.42 25.63 -0.82
N GLY A 58 -15.71 26.05 -2.05
CA GLY A 58 -14.85 26.97 -2.83
C GLY A 58 -14.25 26.38 -4.10
N LYS A 59 -13.71 27.28 -4.93
CA LYS A 59 -13.13 26.99 -6.25
C LYS A 59 -11.71 26.43 -6.09
N GLY A 60 -11.50 25.23 -6.60
CA GLY A 60 -10.18 24.60 -6.72
C GLY A 60 -9.88 24.30 -8.19
N MET A 61 -8.62 24.06 -8.48
CA MET A 61 -8.13 23.74 -9.81
C MET A 61 -7.52 22.34 -9.79
N TRP A 62 -7.88 21.52 -10.77
CA TRP A 62 -7.37 20.15 -10.84
C TRP A 62 -6.15 20.11 -11.77
N VAL A 63 -5.08 19.47 -11.30
CA VAL A 63 -3.84 19.24 -12.05
C VAL A 63 -3.57 17.75 -12.08
N SER A 64 -2.98 17.22 -13.15
CA SER A 64 -2.65 15.80 -13.23
C SER A 64 -1.63 15.43 -12.15
N CYS A 65 -1.77 14.24 -11.56
CA CYS A 65 -0.86 13.70 -10.57
C CYS A 65 0.41 13.18 -11.25
N HIS A 66 1.13 14.05 -11.97
CA HIS A 66 2.33 13.77 -12.74
C HIS A 66 3.33 14.91 -12.51
N ASN A 67 4.56 14.57 -12.13
CA ASN A 67 5.61 15.54 -11.81
C ASN A 67 5.87 16.57 -12.94
N GLU A 68 6.03 16.14 -14.19
CA GLU A 68 6.26 17.00 -15.35
C GLU A 68 5.12 17.98 -15.60
N VAL A 69 3.86 17.56 -15.41
CA VAL A 69 2.69 18.45 -15.55
C VAL A 69 2.72 19.54 -14.48
N ILE A 70 3.18 19.22 -13.26
CA ILE A 70 3.37 20.21 -12.19
C ILE A 70 4.54 21.13 -12.52
N ASP A 71 5.65 20.63 -13.05
CA ASP A 71 6.79 21.45 -13.49
C ASP A 71 6.39 22.40 -14.64
N GLN A 72 5.59 21.91 -15.60
CA GLN A 72 5.01 22.73 -16.65
C GLN A 72 4.07 23.81 -16.08
N MET A 73 3.35 23.51 -15.00
CA MET A 73 2.50 24.50 -14.34
C MET A 73 3.32 25.63 -13.69
N ILE A 74 4.46 25.29 -13.05
CA ILE A 74 5.33 26.23 -12.33
C ILE A 74 6.14 27.08 -13.31
N ASN A 75 6.81 26.45 -14.28
CA ASN A 75 7.83 27.09 -15.13
C ASN A 75 7.35 27.35 -16.56
N GLY A 76 6.30 26.66 -17.01
CA GLY A 76 5.87 26.63 -18.39
C GLY A 76 4.74 27.61 -18.70
N LYS A 77 4.62 27.94 -19.99
CA LYS A 77 3.40 28.52 -20.55
C LYS A 77 2.44 27.38 -20.90
N GLY A 78 1.15 27.64 -20.79
CA GLY A 78 0.13 26.65 -21.15
C GLY A 78 -1.30 27.17 -21.02
N PRO A 79 -2.28 26.31 -21.34
CA PRO A 79 -3.70 26.65 -21.25
C PRO A 79 -4.15 27.14 -19.86
N HIS A 80 -3.43 26.80 -18.79
CA HIS A 80 -3.70 27.24 -17.41
C HIS A 80 -3.47 28.73 -17.20
N PHE A 81 -2.60 29.37 -17.99
CA PHE A 81 -2.15 30.74 -17.76
C PHE A 81 -3.29 31.77 -17.83
N GLY A 82 -4.21 31.62 -18.78
CA GLY A 82 -5.39 32.48 -18.88
C GLY A 82 -6.32 32.37 -17.68
N THR A 83 -6.46 31.17 -17.11
CA THR A 83 -7.24 30.94 -15.89
C THR A 83 -6.57 31.55 -14.67
N LEU A 84 -5.25 31.42 -14.54
CA LEU A 84 -4.49 31.98 -13.42
C LEU A 84 -4.44 33.52 -13.45
N ARG A 85 -4.40 34.13 -14.64
CA ARG A 85 -4.45 35.59 -14.82
C ARG A 85 -5.72 36.25 -14.26
N GLN A 86 -6.80 35.49 -14.07
CA GLN A 86 -8.02 36.00 -13.41
C GLN A 86 -7.81 36.28 -11.91
N PHE A 87 -6.70 35.81 -11.33
CA PHE A 87 -6.36 35.96 -9.91
C PHE A 87 -4.96 36.58 -9.78
N PRO A 88 -4.83 37.92 -9.89
CA PRO A 88 -3.52 38.57 -10.00
C PRO A 88 -2.63 38.41 -8.76
N SER A 89 -3.21 38.20 -7.58
CA SER A 89 -2.47 37.95 -6.33
C SER A 89 -2.11 36.47 -6.10
N LEU A 90 -2.60 35.56 -6.95
CA LEU A 90 -2.36 34.12 -6.80
C LEU A 90 -0.96 33.76 -7.31
N THR A 91 -0.15 33.19 -6.43
CA THR A 91 1.19 32.72 -6.76
C THR A 91 1.26 31.19 -6.71
N ILE A 92 2.13 30.59 -7.53
CA ILE A 92 2.43 29.16 -7.47
C ILE A 92 3.78 29.01 -6.77
N PRO A 93 3.86 28.28 -5.65
CA PRO A 93 5.13 28.05 -4.98
C PRO A 93 6.12 27.31 -5.88
N PRO A 94 7.39 27.73 -5.97
CA PRO A 94 8.39 27.05 -6.80
C PRO A 94 8.69 25.63 -6.32
N ASN A 95 8.48 25.35 -5.03
CA ASN A 95 8.64 24.04 -4.42
C ASN A 95 7.36 23.18 -4.45
N LEU A 96 6.33 23.56 -5.21
CA LEU A 96 5.05 22.85 -5.23
C LEU A 96 5.21 21.36 -5.57
N LYS A 97 6.14 21.01 -6.49
CA LYS A 97 6.48 19.62 -6.81
C LYS A 97 6.93 18.84 -5.57
N ALA A 98 7.84 19.41 -4.77
CA ALA A 98 8.29 18.80 -3.52
C ALA A 98 7.16 18.67 -2.50
N ILE A 99 6.31 19.69 -2.36
CA ILE A 99 5.16 19.66 -1.45
C ILE A 99 4.23 18.49 -1.82
N VAL A 100 3.91 18.34 -3.11
CA VAL A 100 3.06 17.25 -3.59
C VAL A 100 3.71 15.89 -3.32
N HIS A 101 4.98 15.71 -3.66
CA HIS A 101 5.72 14.46 -3.41
C HIS A 101 5.68 14.09 -1.93
N ALA A 102 6.10 15.01 -1.06
CA ALA A 102 6.13 14.79 0.39
C ALA A 102 4.76 14.42 0.94
N GLN A 103 3.68 15.08 0.48
CA GLN A 103 2.33 14.75 0.92
C GLN A 103 1.85 13.39 0.39
N LEU A 104 2.22 12.99 -0.84
CA LEU A 104 1.87 11.67 -1.37
C LEU A 104 2.60 10.56 -0.61
N SER A 105 3.88 10.72 -0.32
CA SER A 105 4.66 9.79 0.51
C SER A 105 4.08 9.69 1.92
N GLU A 106 3.85 10.82 2.60
CA GLU A 106 3.23 10.82 3.94
C GLU A 106 1.84 10.17 3.90
N ARG A 107 1.09 10.33 2.81
CA ARG A 107 -0.21 9.65 2.66
C ARG A 107 -0.06 8.13 2.64
N VAL A 108 0.95 7.57 1.97
CA VAL A 108 1.20 6.12 2.00
C VAL A 108 1.48 5.64 3.43
N LEU A 109 2.27 6.39 4.21
CA LEU A 109 2.55 6.07 5.62
C LEU A 109 1.26 6.08 6.47
N LEU A 110 0.45 7.14 6.35
CA LEU A 110 -0.84 7.24 7.03
C LEU A 110 -1.78 6.09 6.67
N GLU A 111 -1.78 5.66 5.41
CA GLU A 111 -2.59 4.54 4.95
C GLU A 111 -2.12 3.20 5.51
N MET A 112 -0.81 2.98 5.60
CA MET A 112 -0.24 1.80 6.26
C MET A 112 -0.60 1.76 7.76
N GLU A 113 -0.49 2.90 8.46
CA GLU A 113 -0.89 3.02 9.87
C GLU A 113 -2.40 2.78 10.05
N CYS A 114 -3.24 3.28 9.14
CA CYS A 114 -4.68 3.02 9.14
C CYS A 114 -5.00 1.54 8.89
N LEU A 115 -4.29 0.89 7.97
CA LEU A 115 -4.43 -0.54 7.71
C LEU A 115 -4.10 -1.36 8.97
N ALA A 116 -3.01 -1.03 9.67
CA ALA A 116 -2.65 -1.68 10.92
C ALA A 116 -3.74 -1.55 12.00
N ARG A 117 -4.28 -0.33 12.20
CA ARG A 117 -5.38 -0.08 13.16
C ARG A 117 -6.66 -0.83 12.80
N ARG A 118 -7.04 -0.85 11.51
CA ARG A 118 -8.24 -1.55 11.05
C ARG A 118 -8.11 -3.07 11.14
N SER A 119 -6.92 -3.60 10.85
CA SER A 119 -6.64 -5.03 11.01
C SER A 119 -6.81 -5.48 12.46
N GLU A 120 -6.58 -4.58 13.43
CA GLU A 120 -6.79 -4.82 14.85
C GLU A 120 -8.25 -4.73 15.27
N SER A 121 -8.99 -3.72 14.81
CA SER A 121 -10.41 -3.61 15.14
C SER A 121 -11.25 -4.75 14.58
N LEU A 122 -10.78 -5.40 13.51
CA LEU A 122 -11.47 -6.53 12.87
C LEU A 122 -11.16 -7.88 13.53
N LEU A 123 -10.36 -7.92 14.60
CA LEU A 123 -10.24 -9.13 15.39
C LEU A 123 -11.62 -9.52 15.93
N PRO A 124 -12.10 -10.75 15.69
CA PRO A 124 -13.32 -11.19 16.34
C PRO A 124 -13.11 -11.06 17.87
N PRO A 125 -14.13 -10.56 18.60
CA PRO A 125 -14.15 -10.64 20.04
C PRO A 125 -13.80 -12.07 20.45
N ARG A 126 -13.08 -12.24 21.56
CA ARG A 126 -12.90 -13.58 22.14
C ARG A 126 -14.26 -14.03 22.64
N GLY A 127 -15.05 -14.63 21.74
CA GLY A 127 -16.37 -15.17 22.07
C GLY A 127 -16.18 -16.33 23.03
N ASN A 128 -16.82 -16.24 24.19
CA ASN A 128 -16.93 -17.34 25.14
C ASN A 128 -17.84 -18.44 24.55
N GLY A 129 -17.29 -19.26 23.65
CA GLY A 129 -17.63 -20.67 23.38
C GLY A 129 -19.08 -21.18 23.26
N GLN A 130 -20.14 -20.37 23.27
CA GLN A 130 -21.51 -20.90 23.50
C GLN A 130 -22.54 -20.77 22.36
N GLY A 131 -22.18 -20.29 21.16
CA GLY A 131 -23.12 -20.22 20.03
C GLY A 131 -22.57 -20.88 18.78
N SER A 132 -22.95 -22.14 18.54
CA SER A 132 -22.52 -22.98 17.41
C SER A 132 -23.44 -22.84 16.18
N ASP A 133 -23.85 -21.62 15.85
CA ASP A 133 -24.69 -21.41 14.66
C ASP A 133 -23.78 -21.36 13.43
N GLY A 134 -23.59 -22.52 12.79
CA GLY A 134 -23.50 -22.76 11.34
C GLY A 134 -22.72 -21.83 10.39
N PHE A 135 -21.90 -20.88 10.84
CA PHE A 135 -21.17 -19.98 9.92
C PHE A 135 -20.18 -20.78 9.06
N SER A 136 -20.50 -20.85 7.77
CA SER A 136 -19.63 -21.40 6.73
C SER A 136 -18.26 -20.73 6.81
N ALA A 137 -17.22 -21.53 7.05
CA ALA A 137 -15.85 -21.04 7.20
C ALA A 137 -15.31 -20.54 5.86
N THR A 138 -15.55 -19.26 5.56
CA THR A 138 -14.97 -18.62 4.38
C THR A 138 -13.44 -18.64 4.49
N PRO A 139 -12.72 -18.93 3.39
CA PRO A 139 -11.27 -19.01 3.41
C PRO A 139 -10.67 -17.63 3.70
N TYR A 140 -9.88 -17.56 4.77
CA TYR A 140 -9.21 -16.34 5.16
C TYR A 140 -8.20 -15.88 4.12
N THR A 141 -8.37 -14.64 3.68
CA THR A 141 -7.45 -13.98 2.76
C THR A 141 -6.72 -12.87 3.51
N PRO A 142 -5.39 -12.97 3.69
CA PRO A 142 -4.63 -11.92 4.33
C PRO A 142 -4.60 -10.67 3.45
N THR A 143 -4.70 -9.48 4.05
CA THR A 143 -4.56 -8.22 3.29
C THR A 143 -3.11 -8.00 2.88
N LEU A 144 -2.17 -8.37 3.76
CA LEU A 144 -0.75 -8.29 3.51
C LEU A 144 -0.11 -9.64 3.84
N ARG A 145 0.66 -10.20 2.90
CA ARG A 145 1.30 -11.51 3.03
C ARG A 145 2.76 -11.43 2.63
N ARG A 146 3.65 -12.06 3.41
CA ARG A 146 5.03 -12.30 3.00
C ARG A 146 5.09 -13.47 2.00
N LEU A 147 5.75 -13.26 0.87
CA LEU A 147 5.93 -14.29 -0.14
C LEU A 147 7.03 -15.28 0.28
N THR A 148 6.89 -16.54 -0.10
CA THR A 148 7.98 -17.52 0.03
C THR A 148 9.09 -17.21 -0.96
N ASN A 149 10.29 -17.73 -0.73
CA ASN A 149 11.40 -17.58 -1.69
C ASN A 149 11.06 -18.17 -3.07
N MET A 150 10.27 -19.27 -3.12
CA MET A 150 9.79 -19.86 -4.37
C MET A 150 8.80 -18.93 -5.10
N GLU A 151 7.86 -18.34 -4.38
CA GLU A 151 6.91 -17.37 -4.97
C GLU A 151 7.64 -16.12 -5.45
N ALA A 152 8.58 -15.61 -4.67
CA ALA A 152 9.41 -14.48 -5.04
C ALA A 152 10.29 -14.78 -6.27
N ALA A 153 10.84 -15.99 -6.38
CA ALA A 153 11.62 -16.40 -7.55
C ALA A 153 10.79 -16.52 -8.84
N SER A 154 9.46 -16.70 -8.73
CA SER A 154 8.55 -16.73 -9.89
C SER A 154 8.21 -15.34 -10.44
N ILE A 155 8.61 -14.27 -9.74
CA ILE A 155 8.39 -12.88 -10.13
C ILE A 155 9.38 -12.51 -11.24
N SER A 156 8.94 -12.57 -12.49
CA SER A 156 9.78 -12.32 -13.67
C SER A 156 9.78 -10.83 -14.03
N ILE A 157 10.89 -10.13 -13.75
CA ILE A 157 10.97 -8.66 -13.90
C ILE A 157 11.01 -8.21 -15.36
N SER A 158 11.46 -9.01 -16.32
CA SER A 158 11.58 -8.54 -17.72
C SER A 158 12.01 -9.63 -18.70
N SER A 159 11.09 -10.54 -19.06
CA SER A 159 11.18 -11.28 -20.32
C SER A 159 9.78 -11.71 -20.76
N PRO A 160 9.35 -11.45 -22.00
CA PRO A 160 8.11 -12.01 -22.52
C PRO A 160 8.19 -13.55 -22.43
N PRO A 161 7.09 -14.23 -22.04
CA PRO A 161 7.12 -15.65 -21.77
C PRO A 161 7.51 -16.43 -23.02
N SER A 162 8.60 -17.20 -22.93
CA SER A 162 8.92 -18.24 -23.91
C SER A 162 7.91 -19.37 -23.79
N SER A 163 7.30 -19.75 -24.90
CA SER A 163 6.17 -20.67 -24.94
C SER A 163 6.57 -22.09 -24.51
N GLY A 164 6.03 -22.58 -23.38
CA GLY A 164 5.95 -24.02 -23.12
C GLY A 164 6.40 -24.49 -21.74
N SER A 165 5.48 -24.50 -20.77
CA SER A 165 5.50 -25.49 -19.67
C SER A 165 4.14 -25.49 -18.96
N THR A 166 3.54 -26.66 -18.82
CA THR A 166 2.23 -26.88 -18.18
C THR A 166 2.42 -27.70 -16.91
N LEU A 167 2.23 -27.08 -15.75
CA LEU A 167 2.07 -27.78 -14.48
C LEU A 167 0.88 -27.21 -13.70
N ALA A 168 0.05 -28.12 -13.20
CA ALA A 168 -1.24 -27.84 -12.60
C ALA A 168 -1.14 -27.57 -11.10
N SER A 169 -1.79 -26.52 -10.60
CA SER A 169 -2.35 -26.48 -9.25
C SER A 169 -3.47 -25.42 -9.17
N ALA A 170 -4.53 -25.74 -8.44
CA ALA A 170 -5.78 -24.99 -8.39
C ALA A 170 -5.63 -23.60 -7.71
N PRO A 171 -6.31 -22.56 -8.21
CA PRO A 171 -6.25 -21.22 -7.65
C PRO A 171 -7.18 -21.06 -6.44
N SER A 172 -6.78 -20.23 -5.49
CA SER A 172 -7.72 -19.36 -4.81
C SER A 172 -7.61 -18.00 -5.50
N SER A 173 -8.72 -17.42 -5.96
CA SER A 173 -8.80 -16.14 -6.70
C SER A 173 -8.38 -14.93 -5.84
N LYS A 174 -7.09 -14.89 -5.45
CA LYS A 174 -6.51 -13.78 -4.70
C LYS A 174 -5.88 -12.83 -5.70
N THR A 175 -6.48 -11.67 -5.87
CA THR A 175 -5.90 -10.62 -6.70
C THR A 175 -4.81 -9.91 -5.90
N ILE A 176 -3.55 -10.11 -6.31
CA ILE A 176 -2.43 -9.32 -5.79
C ILE A 176 -2.52 -7.95 -6.44
N LEU A 177 -2.62 -6.90 -5.62
CA LEU A 177 -2.74 -5.51 -6.08
C LEU A 177 -1.36 -4.87 -6.31
N ALA A 178 -0.39 -5.21 -5.46
CA ALA A 178 0.96 -4.64 -5.47
C ALA A 178 1.95 -5.56 -4.76
N LEU A 179 3.23 -5.44 -5.13
CA LEU A 179 4.35 -6.05 -4.44
C LEU A 179 5.16 -4.95 -3.73
N LEU A 180 5.59 -5.21 -2.50
CA LEU A 180 6.36 -4.29 -1.68
C LEU A 180 7.68 -4.95 -1.31
N ASP A 181 8.79 -4.42 -1.81
CA ASP A 181 10.13 -4.85 -1.43
C ASP A 181 10.55 -4.10 -0.15
N ILE A 182 10.94 -4.86 0.87
CA ILE A 182 11.36 -4.36 2.18
C ILE A 182 12.81 -4.75 2.53
N SER A 183 13.55 -5.34 1.58
CA SER A 183 14.92 -5.86 1.79
C SER A 183 15.85 -4.76 2.34
N ALA A 184 15.85 -3.60 1.69
CA ALA A 184 16.69 -2.47 2.06
C ALA A 184 16.16 -1.65 3.25
N LEU A 185 14.91 -1.85 3.71
CA LEU A 185 14.39 -1.11 4.86
C LEU A 185 15.04 -1.50 6.19
N SER A 186 15.44 -2.77 6.32
CA SER A 186 15.99 -3.32 7.57
C SER A 186 17.50 -3.19 7.66
N SER A 187 18.18 -2.89 6.55
CA SER A 187 19.61 -2.64 6.56
C SER A 187 19.87 -1.32 7.29
N PRO A 188 20.68 -1.29 8.36
CA PRO A 188 21.16 -0.03 8.90
C PRO A 188 21.93 0.63 7.77
N SER A 189 21.35 1.66 7.17
CA SER A 189 22.06 2.47 6.18
C SER A 189 23.39 2.83 6.82
N PRO A 190 24.55 2.51 6.20
CA PRO A 190 25.84 2.88 6.73
C PRO A 190 25.84 4.40 6.73
N SER A 191 25.39 4.98 7.85
CA SER A 191 25.45 6.39 8.10
C SER A 191 26.91 6.71 7.88
N ASN A 192 27.21 7.45 6.81
CA ASN A 192 28.53 7.98 6.54
C ASN A 192 29.00 8.59 7.86
N ILE A 193 29.87 7.85 8.57
CA ILE A 193 30.62 8.34 9.72
C ILE A 193 31.65 9.28 9.08
N HIS A 194 31.18 10.42 8.59
CA HIS A 194 32.00 11.57 8.36
C HIS A 194 32.19 12.19 9.74
N ASP A 195 33.20 11.66 10.43
CA ASP A 195 33.76 12.27 11.61
C ASP A 195 34.19 13.70 11.29
N GLY A 196 33.71 14.64 12.09
CA GLY A 196 34.42 15.87 12.38
C GLY A 196 34.20 17.06 11.45
N THR A 197 33.59 18.10 12.04
CA THR A 197 33.88 19.52 11.78
C THR A 197 33.54 20.07 10.38
N GLY A 198 32.27 20.43 10.17
CA GLY A 198 31.85 21.22 9.01
C GLY A 198 30.38 21.63 9.06
N SER A 199 30.05 22.55 9.96
CA SER A 199 28.68 23.05 10.17
C SER A 199 28.12 23.78 8.92
N GLN A 200 26.84 23.51 8.60
CA GLN A 200 25.90 24.34 7.84
C GLN A 200 25.74 24.21 6.29
N GLN A 201 26.27 23.19 5.61
CA GLN A 201 26.02 23.01 4.16
C GLN A 201 25.05 21.89 3.77
N ILE A 202 24.09 21.54 4.62
CA ILE A 202 23.15 20.41 4.39
C ILE A 202 21.91 20.79 3.54
N GLN A 203 21.63 22.07 3.29
CA GLN A 203 20.29 22.45 2.82
C GLN A 203 19.99 22.44 1.31
N GLN A 204 20.92 22.08 0.43
CA GLN A 204 20.63 22.08 -1.02
C GLN A 204 21.28 20.93 -1.77
N LYS A 205 21.22 19.70 -1.25
CA LYS A 205 21.34 18.53 -2.14
C LYS A 205 20.16 18.62 -3.10
N SER A 206 20.47 19.04 -4.32
CA SER A 206 19.54 19.51 -5.33
C SER A 206 18.45 18.46 -5.57
N GLN A 207 17.19 18.90 -5.68
CA GLN A 207 15.99 18.09 -5.98
C GLN A 207 16.05 17.35 -7.35
N LYS A 208 17.24 17.24 -7.96
CA LYS A 208 17.46 16.71 -9.29
C LYS A 208 17.29 15.18 -9.37
N ASP A 209 17.30 14.48 -8.24
CA ASP A 209 17.31 13.00 -8.20
C ASP A 209 16.04 12.41 -7.53
N LEU A 210 14.85 12.75 -8.03
CA LEU A 210 13.62 12.00 -7.69
C LEU A 210 13.21 11.05 -8.83
N GLU A 211 14.19 10.45 -9.50
CA GLU A 211 13.95 9.40 -10.48
C GLU A 211 13.91 8.05 -9.75
N VAL A 212 12.78 7.78 -9.12
CA VAL A 212 12.50 6.47 -8.51
C VAL A 212 11.71 5.65 -9.53
N ASP A 213 12.28 4.55 -9.98
CA ASP A 213 11.60 3.61 -10.85
C ASP A 213 10.64 2.71 -10.06
N VAL A 214 9.47 2.42 -10.64
CA VAL A 214 8.48 1.51 -10.05
C VAL A 214 8.06 0.51 -11.15
N PRO A 215 8.86 -0.56 -11.33
CA PRO A 215 8.67 -1.49 -12.42
C PRO A 215 7.34 -2.24 -12.29
N LEU A 216 6.76 -2.59 -13.44
CA LEU A 216 5.64 -3.50 -13.51
C LEU A 216 6.18 -4.91 -13.70
N VAL A 217 5.68 -5.86 -12.90
CA VAL A 217 6.15 -7.23 -12.91
C VAL A 217 5.02 -8.19 -13.25
N HIS A 218 5.33 -9.21 -14.04
CA HIS A 218 4.37 -10.23 -14.41
C HIS A 218 4.43 -11.39 -13.41
N LEU A 219 3.27 -11.77 -12.89
CA LEU A 219 3.11 -12.98 -12.10
C LEU A 219 2.74 -14.13 -13.04
N THR A 220 3.59 -15.16 -13.09
CA THR A 220 3.26 -16.42 -13.76
C THR A 220 2.27 -17.19 -12.90
N THR A 221 1.00 -16.77 -12.90
CA THR A 221 -0.07 -17.55 -12.30
C THR A 221 -0.35 -18.70 -13.26
N GLY A 222 -0.33 -19.95 -12.81
CA GLY A 222 -0.56 -21.13 -13.64
C GLY A 222 -1.96 -21.23 -14.27
N GLU A 223 -2.80 -20.20 -14.15
CA GLU A 223 -4.12 -20.12 -14.73
C GLU A 223 -4.13 -19.35 -16.05
N ARG A 224 -4.72 -19.98 -17.07
CA ARG A 224 -4.85 -19.47 -18.44
C ARG A 224 -5.91 -18.37 -18.59
N THR A 225 -6.01 -17.42 -17.67
CA THR A 225 -6.82 -16.22 -17.93
C THR A 225 -5.97 -15.21 -18.73
N PRO A 226 -6.41 -14.78 -19.92
CA PRO A 226 -5.59 -14.03 -20.89
C PRO A 226 -5.33 -12.55 -20.53
N MET A 227 -5.48 -12.15 -19.27
CA MET A 227 -5.05 -10.83 -18.81
C MET A 227 -3.74 -10.99 -18.04
N THR A 228 -2.63 -10.64 -18.70
CA THR A 228 -1.32 -10.51 -18.07
C THR A 228 -1.35 -9.30 -17.15
N ASP A 229 -1.91 -9.45 -15.96
CA ASP A 229 -1.97 -8.39 -14.97
C ASP A 229 -0.53 -8.10 -14.49
N SER A 230 0.07 -7.08 -15.09
CA SER A 230 1.33 -6.54 -14.66
C SER A 230 1.12 -5.77 -13.36
N ILE A 231 1.82 -6.14 -12.31
CA ILE A 231 1.63 -5.61 -10.96
C ILE A 231 2.83 -4.74 -10.58
N PRO A 232 2.62 -3.55 -10.00
CA PRO A 232 3.74 -2.70 -9.59
C PRO A 232 4.52 -3.32 -8.42
N LEU A 233 5.85 -3.32 -8.54
CA LEU A 233 6.80 -3.63 -7.47
C LEU A 233 7.38 -2.33 -6.91
N TYR A 234 7.06 -2.04 -5.65
CA TYR A 234 7.49 -0.85 -4.95
C TYR A 234 8.71 -1.16 -4.07
N ASP A 235 9.87 -0.60 -4.42
CA ASP A 235 11.01 -0.53 -3.49
C ASP A 235 10.73 0.53 -2.43
N LEU A 236 10.39 0.08 -1.23
CA LEU A 236 10.02 0.98 -0.14
C LEU A 236 11.24 1.75 0.42
N SER A 237 12.47 1.31 0.16
CA SER A 237 13.64 2.10 0.57
C SER A 237 13.87 3.29 -0.36
N ALA A 238 13.71 3.07 -1.68
CA ALA A 238 13.86 4.12 -2.68
C ALA A 238 12.74 5.17 -2.59
N LEU A 239 11.52 4.76 -2.26
CA LEU A 239 10.36 5.66 -2.18
C LEU A 239 10.36 6.58 -0.94
N PHE A 240 11.09 6.22 0.12
CA PHE A 240 11.03 6.91 1.42
C PHE A 240 12.44 7.28 1.91
N PRO A 241 13.08 8.32 1.35
CA PRO A 241 14.51 8.59 1.59
C PRO A 241 14.87 8.93 3.04
N HIS A 242 13.89 9.22 3.90
CA HIS A 242 14.13 9.59 5.29
C HIS A 242 14.03 8.37 6.23
N SER A 243 15.03 8.22 7.11
CA SER A 243 15.12 7.07 8.03
C SER A 243 13.97 7.00 9.04
N ASP A 244 13.40 8.13 9.45
CA ASP A 244 12.23 8.18 10.30
C ASP A 244 10.99 7.57 9.61
N GLN A 245 10.85 7.77 8.29
CA GLN A 245 9.81 7.16 7.48
C GLN A 245 10.00 5.64 7.39
N HIS A 246 11.24 5.15 7.20
CA HIS A 246 11.54 3.71 7.24
C HIS A 246 11.12 3.07 8.57
N ILE A 247 11.45 3.71 9.70
CA ILE A 247 11.09 3.21 11.03
C ILE A 247 9.57 3.14 11.20
N ARG A 248 8.84 4.19 10.80
CA ARG A 248 7.37 4.24 10.85
C ARG A 248 6.74 3.15 9.98
N LEU A 249 7.26 2.96 8.77
CA LEU A 249 6.79 1.97 7.81
C LEU A 249 7.02 0.55 8.33
N LEU A 250 8.23 0.21 8.74
CA LEU A 250 8.57 -1.09 9.32
C LEU A 250 7.74 -1.42 10.56
N ARG A 251 7.54 -0.44 11.46
CA ARG A 251 6.68 -0.62 12.64
C ARG A 251 5.25 -1.01 12.25
N SER A 252 4.68 -0.30 11.27
CA SER A 252 3.32 -0.53 10.81
C SER A 252 3.19 -1.87 10.07
N LEU A 253 4.14 -2.20 9.20
CA LEU A 253 4.22 -3.48 8.49
C LEU A 253 4.31 -4.67 9.46
N ARG A 254 5.21 -4.60 10.44
CA ARG A 254 5.34 -5.64 11.48
C ARG A 254 4.05 -5.83 12.26
N ARG A 255 3.34 -4.74 12.56
CA ARG A 255 2.02 -4.79 13.23
C ARG A 255 0.97 -5.45 12.35
N VAL A 256 0.86 -5.11 11.06
CA VAL A 256 -0.08 -5.79 10.15
C VAL A 256 0.26 -7.29 10.08
N LEU A 257 1.52 -7.64 9.83
CA LEU A 257 1.95 -9.04 9.67
C LEU A 257 1.78 -9.88 10.95
N SER A 258 1.94 -9.29 12.14
CA SER A 258 1.68 -10.02 13.40
C SER A 258 0.19 -10.31 13.58
N MET A 259 -0.67 -9.36 13.19
CA MET A 259 -2.12 -9.49 13.23
C MET A 259 -2.62 -10.55 12.23
N GLU A 260 -2.08 -10.53 11.02
CA GLU A 260 -2.34 -11.54 9.97
C GLU A 260 -1.97 -12.96 10.44
N ARG A 261 -0.78 -13.11 11.05
CA ARG A 261 -0.36 -14.39 11.66
C ARG A 261 -1.30 -14.84 12.79
N ARG A 262 -1.73 -13.91 13.65
CA ARG A 262 -2.66 -14.20 14.75
C ARG A 262 -4.02 -14.66 14.23
N ASN A 263 -4.54 -14.01 13.19
CA ASN A 263 -5.79 -14.37 12.54
C ASN A 263 -5.73 -15.77 11.92
N LYS A 264 -4.65 -16.06 11.18
CA LYS A 264 -4.41 -17.38 10.60
C LYS A 264 -4.44 -18.48 11.68
N ARG A 265 -3.74 -18.28 12.81
CA ARG A 265 -3.70 -19.28 13.91
C ARG A 265 -5.09 -19.56 14.50
N ARG A 266 -5.90 -18.52 14.73
CA ARG A 266 -7.25 -18.68 15.30
C ARG A 266 -8.15 -19.54 14.41
N LEU A 267 -8.04 -19.38 13.10
CA LEU A 267 -8.85 -20.14 12.15
C LEU A 267 -8.43 -21.61 12.05
N VAL A 268 -7.14 -21.91 12.19
CA VAL A 268 -6.65 -23.30 12.22
C VAL A 268 -7.14 -24.01 13.48
N VAL A 269 -7.06 -23.37 14.65
CA VAL A 269 -7.48 -23.98 15.93
C VAL A 269 -8.99 -24.25 15.97
N GLY A 270 -9.82 -23.34 15.44
CA GLY A 270 -11.27 -23.52 15.41
C GLY A 270 -11.74 -24.74 14.62
N ARG A 271 -10.97 -25.18 13.62
CA ARG A 271 -11.29 -26.34 12.79
C ARG A 271 -11.09 -27.68 13.50
N ASN A 272 -10.11 -27.75 14.41
CA ASN A 272 -9.76 -29.01 15.07
C ASN A 272 -10.69 -29.38 16.24
N HIS A 273 -11.48 -28.43 16.76
CA HIS A 273 -12.43 -28.71 17.84
C HIS A 273 -13.79 -29.24 17.37
N GLN A 274 -14.05 -29.29 16.06
CA GLN A 274 -15.15 -30.08 15.50
C GLN A 274 -14.73 -31.55 15.45
N SER A 275 -14.50 -32.14 16.62
CA SER A 275 -14.25 -33.57 16.72
C SER A 275 -15.50 -34.36 16.29
N PRO A 276 -15.30 -35.52 15.63
CA PRO A 276 -16.38 -36.37 15.14
C PRO A 276 -17.14 -36.96 16.33
N SER A 277 -18.24 -36.31 16.74
CA SER A 277 -19.16 -36.88 17.70
C SER A 277 -19.80 -38.12 17.09
N SER A 278 -19.50 -39.27 17.70
CA SER A 278 -20.24 -40.52 17.70
C SER A 278 -20.43 -41.23 16.35
N PHE A 279 -19.40 -41.96 15.91
CA PHE A 279 -19.66 -43.33 15.42
C PHE A 279 -19.68 -44.24 16.65
N SER A 280 -20.88 -44.49 17.18
CA SER A 280 -21.12 -45.50 18.21
C SER A 280 -20.73 -46.87 17.67
N THR A 281 -19.49 -47.29 17.90
CA THR A 281 -19.09 -48.68 17.71
C THR A 281 -19.08 -49.35 19.07
N SER A 282 -20.06 -50.22 19.25
CA SER A 282 -20.25 -51.12 20.38
C SER A 282 -18.99 -51.94 20.69
N GLN A 283 -18.56 -51.83 21.96
CA GLN A 283 -17.91 -52.84 22.81
C GLN A 283 -17.11 -53.97 22.13
N THR A 284 -15.80 -53.98 22.35
CA THR A 284 -15.06 -55.22 22.61
C THR A 284 -13.92 -54.89 23.58
N GLU A 285 -14.00 -55.46 24.78
CA GLU A 285 -13.06 -55.25 25.88
C GLU A 285 -11.75 -56.00 25.61
N HIS A 286 -10.61 -55.29 25.66
CA HIS A 286 -9.29 -55.92 25.77
C HIS A 286 -8.45 -55.24 26.86
N PRO A 287 -7.87 -56.01 27.80
CA PRO A 287 -7.06 -55.47 28.89
C PRO A 287 -5.56 -55.37 28.52
N GLY A 288 -4.97 -54.21 28.81
CA GLY A 288 -3.60 -54.10 29.32
C GLY A 288 -2.45 -53.91 28.32
N ILE A 289 -2.22 -52.68 27.85
CA ILE A 289 -0.88 -52.22 27.45
C ILE A 289 -0.62 -50.83 28.06
N PRO A 290 0.47 -50.63 28.82
CA PRO A 290 0.83 -49.34 29.41
C PRO A 290 1.31 -48.37 28.32
N TYR A 291 0.59 -47.26 28.15
CA TYR A 291 0.94 -46.18 27.21
C TYR A 291 2.00 -45.26 27.82
N SER A 292 3.23 -45.36 27.31
CA SER A 292 4.27 -44.35 27.47
C SER A 292 3.99 -43.15 26.55
N HIS A 293 3.71 -41.99 27.14
CA HIS A 293 3.53 -40.72 26.44
C HIS A 293 4.85 -40.31 25.74
N PRO A 294 4.88 -40.12 24.41
CA PRO A 294 6.03 -39.51 23.76
C PRO A 294 6.06 -38.02 24.07
N GLU A 295 7.12 -37.60 24.75
CA GLU A 295 7.45 -36.20 25.01
C GLU A 295 7.72 -35.47 23.67
N PRO A 296 7.03 -34.35 23.38
CA PRO A 296 7.23 -33.64 22.12
C PRO A 296 8.65 -33.03 22.09
N PRO A 297 9.40 -33.18 20.98
CA PRO A 297 10.78 -32.74 20.90
C PRO A 297 10.88 -31.21 21.02
N ALA A 298 11.43 -30.75 22.14
CA ALA A 298 11.78 -29.36 22.38
C ALA A 298 12.98 -28.96 21.49
N GLY A 299 12.74 -28.48 20.26
CA GLY A 299 13.83 -27.96 19.43
C GLY A 299 13.56 -27.61 17.96
N ALA A 300 12.38 -27.88 17.40
CA ALA A 300 12.19 -27.79 15.94
C ALA A 300 11.82 -26.39 15.38
N ASP A 301 11.52 -25.40 16.21
CA ASP A 301 10.86 -24.17 15.74
C ASP A 301 11.80 -23.06 15.21
N ALA A 302 13.13 -23.17 15.40
CA ALA A 302 14.06 -22.08 15.04
C ALA A 302 14.48 -22.05 13.55
N SER A 303 14.25 -23.11 12.77
CA SER A 303 14.74 -23.22 11.38
C SER A 303 13.77 -22.67 10.32
N ALA A 304 12.51 -22.39 10.66
CA ALA A 304 11.48 -22.09 9.67
C ALA A 304 11.53 -20.66 9.10
N ASP A 305 12.28 -19.74 9.72
CA ASP A 305 12.33 -18.33 9.29
C ASP A 305 13.16 -18.11 8.00
N SER A 306 13.98 -19.07 7.56
CA SER A 306 14.79 -18.97 6.33
C SER A 306 14.00 -19.09 5.03
N ALA A 307 12.72 -19.49 5.09
CA ALA A 307 11.92 -19.80 3.90
C ALA A 307 11.19 -18.60 3.27
N HIS A 308 11.23 -17.43 3.93
CA HIS A 308 10.46 -16.27 3.49
C HIS A 308 11.32 -15.19 2.83
N SER A 309 10.78 -14.61 1.76
CA SER A 309 11.41 -13.49 1.05
C SER A 309 11.15 -12.16 1.74
N ASP A 310 11.89 -11.12 1.34
CA ASP A 310 11.64 -9.73 1.70
C ASP A 310 10.63 -9.02 0.79
N ILE A 311 9.83 -9.80 0.05
CA ILE A 311 8.74 -9.28 -0.76
C ILE A 311 7.41 -9.55 -0.06
N LEU A 312 6.61 -8.50 0.09
CA LEU A 312 5.25 -8.56 0.60
C LEU A 312 4.26 -8.37 -0.55
N ALA A 313 3.26 -9.23 -0.62
CA ALA A 313 2.11 -9.04 -1.49
C ALA A 313 0.99 -8.30 -0.74
N LEU A 314 0.55 -7.19 -1.32
CA LEU A 314 -0.68 -6.51 -0.95
C LEU A 314 -1.82 -7.14 -1.75
N CYS A 315 -2.76 -7.79 -1.07
CA CYS A 315 -3.86 -8.52 -1.68
C CYS A 315 -5.17 -7.75 -1.52
N SER A 316 -6.07 -7.87 -2.49
CA SER A 316 -7.51 -7.70 -2.22
C SER A 316 -8.10 -9.04 -1.83
N GLY A 317 -9.11 -9.01 -0.97
CA GLY A 317 -9.93 -10.20 -0.76
C GLY A 317 -10.85 -10.41 -1.95
N SER A 318 -11.13 -11.67 -2.26
CA SER A 318 -12.15 -12.02 -3.27
C SER A 318 -13.49 -11.61 -2.69
N ALA A 319 -14.22 -10.74 -3.39
CA ALA A 319 -15.62 -10.49 -3.06
C ALA A 319 -16.34 -11.84 -3.20
N GLY A 320 -16.65 -12.49 -2.07
CA GLY A 320 -17.47 -13.68 -2.13
C GLY A 320 -18.81 -13.27 -2.73
N GLN A 321 -19.35 -14.03 -3.68
CA GLN A 321 -20.68 -13.75 -4.26
C GLN A 321 -21.84 -13.85 -3.24
N GLY A 322 -21.55 -13.90 -1.93
CA GLY A 322 -22.53 -13.88 -0.86
C GLY A 322 -22.97 -12.44 -0.58
N GLU A 323 -24.23 -12.14 -0.88
CA GLU A 323 -24.75 -10.79 -1.08
C GLU A 323 -24.88 -9.90 0.18
N HIS A 324 -24.54 -10.37 1.39
CA HIS A 324 -24.85 -9.58 2.58
C HIS A 324 -23.77 -9.62 3.68
N THR A 325 -23.16 -8.45 3.89
CA THR A 325 -22.63 -7.89 5.16
C THR A 325 -21.21 -8.23 5.67
N GLU A 326 -20.48 -9.23 5.18
CA GLU A 326 -19.17 -9.58 5.82
C GLU A 326 -17.89 -9.09 5.11
N ASP A 327 -17.97 -8.46 3.93
CA ASP A 327 -16.79 -8.25 3.08
C ASP A 327 -16.03 -6.93 3.25
N ASP A 328 -16.17 -6.27 4.40
CA ASP A 328 -15.38 -5.06 4.74
C ASP A 328 -13.86 -5.33 4.75
N ARG A 329 -13.46 -6.59 4.98
CA ARG A 329 -12.04 -7.01 4.95
C ARG A 329 -11.44 -6.96 3.56
N CYS A 330 -12.22 -7.28 2.52
CA CYS A 330 -11.76 -7.30 1.14
C CYS A 330 -11.36 -5.90 0.63
N ILE A 331 -11.82 -4.84 1.32
CA ILE A 331 -11.59 -3.45 0.94
C ILE A 331 -10.37 -2.84 1.67
N LEU A 332 -9.81 -3.51 2.69
CA LEU A 332 -8.79 -2.92 3.57
C LEU A 332 -7.50 -2.48 2.85
N GLY A 333 -7.05 -3.26 1.86
CA GLY A 333 -5.82 -2.97 1.11
C GLY A 333 -5.96 -1.86 0.08
N TYR A 334 -7.17 -1.57 -0.40
CA TYR A 334 -7.39 -0.63 -1.50
C TYR A 334 -6.94 0.80 -1.21
N PRO A 335 -7.20 1.39 -0.03
CA PRO A 335 -6.73 2.74 0.24
C PRO A 335 -5.20 2.88 0.21
N LEU A 336 -4.48 1.87 0.71
CA LEU A 336 -3.02 1.81 0.63
C LEU A 336 -2.56 1.65 -0.82
N PHE A 337 -3.17 0.73 -1.57
CA PHE A 337 -2.91 0.55 -3.00
C PHE A 337 -3.12 1.85 -3.80
N ILE A 338 -4.24 2.56 -3.56
CA ILE A 338 -4.53 3.83 -4.23
C ILE A 338 -3.48 4.89 -3.88
N ALA A 339 -3.02 4.96 -2.63
CA ALA A 339 -1.97 5.90 -2.24
C ALA A 339 -0.64 5.59 -2.94
N LEU A 340 -0.23 4.32 -2.97
CA LEU A 340 0.96 3.85 -3.69
C LEU A 340 0.85 4.13 -5.19
N TRP A 341 -0.30 3.84 -5.80
CA TRP A 341 -0.53 4.08 -7.22
C TRP A 341 -0.47 5.57 -7.59
N ARG A 342 -1.01 6.46 -6.73
CA ARG A 342 -0.91 7.91 -6.94
C ARG A 342 0.53 8.40 -6.84
N LEU A 343 1.32 7.87 -5.92
CA LEU A 343 2.75 8.16 -5.83
C LEU A 343 3.48 7.69 -7.10
N ARG A 344 3.18 6.47 -7.58
CA ARG A 344 3.69 5.95 -8.86
C ARG A 344 3.33 6.84 -10.05
N CYS A 345 2.07 7.28 -10.16
CA CYS A 345 1.63 8.23 -11.19
C CYS A 345 2.41 9.54 -11.12
N PHE A 346 2.64 10.06 -9.91
CA PHE A 346 3.38 11.30 -9.73
C PHE A 346 4.83 11.17 -10.19
N LEU A 347 5.45 10.02 -10.00
CA LEU A 347 6.80 9.71 -10.48
C LEU A 347 6.90 9.52 -12.01
N GLY A 348 5.80 9.67 -12.76
CA GLY A 348 5.77 9.58 -14.22
C GLY A 348 5.33 8.21 -14.76
N HIS A 349 5.04 7.25 -13.87
CA HIS A 349 4.70 5.89 -14.26
C HIS A 349 3.18 5.67 -14.39
N GLY A 350 2.74 4.70 -15.21
CA GLY A 350 1.31 4.30 -15.27
C GLY A 350 0.39 5.23 -16.05
N TRP A 351 0.95 6.17 -16.81
CA TRP A 351 0.24 7.02 -17.77
C TRP A 351 0.23 6.48 -19.19
N GLN A 352 0.97 5.38 -19.44
CA GLN A 352 1.00 4.70 -20.72
C GLN A 352 -0.44 4.26 -21.08
N ALA A 353 -0.87 4.60 -22.29
CA ALA A 353 -2.22 4.32 -22.77
C ALA A 353 -2.48 2.81 -22.67
N SER A 354 -3.48 2.46 -21.85
CA SER A 354 -4.07 1.10 -21.83
C SER A 354 -5.08 0.95 -22.95
#